data_AF-A0A7K2NRM5-F1
#
_entry.id   AF-A0A7K2NRM5-F1
#
_cell.length_a   1.000
_cell.length_b   1.000
_cell.length_c   1.000
_cell.angle_alpha   90.00
_cell.angle_beta   90.00
_cell.angle_gamma   90.00
#
_symmetry.space_group_name_H-M   'P 1'
#
loop_
_entity.id
_entity.type
_entity.pdbx_description
1 polymer ?
#
loop_
_entity_poly.entity_id
_entity_poly.type
_entity_poly.pdbx_seq_one_letter_code
_entity_poly.pdbx_strand_id
1 'polypeptide(L)'
;ARLPGVLHNRNIVNYYTGERRTGPGFLAYQTRFAKFLLSMLYFHHVYDRMAEAGDALLDEHGRVRPDIVAALARESTGLDTAENVRRLDALDAAYRRLGGRYADFADLLAGRRARLLDEARGDMADFALLTEAWESMVAAARTTPVRLPEGQQR
;
A
#
# COMPACT_ATOMS: atom_id res chain seq x y z
N ALA A 1 -6.88 17.66 14.35
CA ALA A 1 -5.73 16.83 14.77
C ALA A 1 -4.65 16.89 13.70
N ARG A 2 -3.41 17.29 14.02
CA ARG A 2 -2.28 17.26 13.08
C ARG A 2 -1.58 15.92 13.25
N LEU A 3 -1.85 14.97 12.35
CA LEU A 3 -1.30 13.62 12.38
C LEU A 3 0.25 13.68 12.33
N PRO A 4 0.96 13.32 13.41
CA PRO A 4 2.41 13.44 13.50
C PRO A 4 3.15 12.63 12.42
N GLY A 5 2.57 11.51 11.98
CA GLY A 5 3.17 10.62 10.99
C GLY A 5 3.38 11.26 9.61
N VAL A 6 2.53 12.20 9.20
CA VAL A 6 2.63 12.85 7.88
C VAL A 6 3.77 13.88 7.86
N LEU A 7 4.01 14.56 8.98
CA LEU A 7 5.11 15.53 9.13
C LEU A 7 6.44 14.82 9.41
N HIS A 8 6.44 13.70 10.13
CA HIS A 8 7.63 12.87 10.36
C HIS A 8 8.17 12.30 9.03
N ASN A 9 7.29 11.79 8.16
CA ASN A 9 7.70 11.19 6.90
C ASN A 9 8.29 12.22 5.90
N ARG A 10 7.85 13.48 5.98
CA ARG A 10 8.34 14.56 5.09
C ARG A 10 9.74 15.06 5.46
N ASN A 11 10.07 15.10 6.76
CA ASN A 11 11.35 15.65 7.24
C ASN A 11 12.44 14.58 7.44
N ILE A 12 12.09 13.35 7.84
CA ILE A 12 13.09 12.28 8.06
C ILE A 12 13.69 11.78 6.75
N VAL A 13 12.92 11.78 5.66
CA VAL A 13 13.26 10.94 4.52
C VAL A 13 13.99 11.67 3.40
N ASN A 14 13.72 12.96 3.18
CA ASN A 14 14.36 13.72 2.09
C ASN A 14 15.78 14.20 2.41
N TYR A 15 16.15 14.39 3.68
CA TYR A 15 17.48 14.89 4.05
C TYR A 15 18.52 13.78 4.31
N TYR A 16 18.11 12.54 4.64
CA TYR A 16 19.04 11.49 5.11
C TYR A 16 19.16 10.23 4.24
N THR A 17 18.48 10.13 3.09
CA THR A 17 18.63 8.94 2.21
C THR A 17 19.35 9.28 0.91
N GLY A 18 20.69 9.29 0.96
CA GLY A 18 21.55 9.44 -0.23
C GLY A 18 21.21 8.43 -1.35
N GLU A 19 20.69 7.26 -0.97
CA GLU A 19 20.18 6.23 -1.87
C GLU A 19 19.12 6.76 -2.86
N ARG A 20 18.21 7.65 -2.45
CA ARG A 20 17.17 8.21 -3.36
C ARG A 20 17.72 9.13 -4.44
N ARG A 21 18.97 9.59 -4.28
CA ARG A 21 19.68 10.40 -5.28
C ARG A 21 20.36 9.52 -6.32
N THR A 22 20.49 8.22 -6.08
CA THR A 22 20.96 7.25 -7.07
C THR A 22 19.87 6.98 -8.11
N GLY A 23 20.27 6.58 -9.33
CA GLY A 23 19.32 6.15 -10.36
C GLY A 23 18.35 5.06 -9.87
N PRO A 24 18.84 3.94 -9.31
CA PRO A 24 17.98 2.87 -8.80
C PRO A 24 17.05 3.32 -7.66
N GLY A 25 17.55 4.10 -6.71
CA GLY A 25 16.74 4.60 -5.59
C GLY A 25 15.65 5.57 -6.04
N PHE A 26 15.92 6.41 -7.05
CA PHE A 26 14.92 7.25 -7.68
C PHE A 26 13.80 6.42 -8.32
N LEU A 27 14.15 5.43 -9.15
CA LEU A 27 13.17 4.55 -9.81
C LEU A 27 12.30 3.81 -8.81
N ALA A 28 12.90 3.24 -7.77
CA ALA A 28 12.19 2.53 -6.73
C ALA A 28 11.24 3.45 -5.94
N TYR A 29 11.66 4.68 -5.66
CA TYR A 29 10.80 5.67 -5.00
C TYR A 29 9.60 6.07 -5.87
N GLN A 30 9.83 6.42 -7.14
CA GLN A 30 8.75 6.84 -8.04
C GLN A 30 7.78 5.70 -8.33
N THR A 31 8.27 4.45 -8.41
CA THR A 31 7.41 3.27 -8.54
C THR A 31 6.51 3.11 -7.32
N ARG A 32 7.07 3.18 -6.10
CA ARG A 32 6.27 3.10 -4.86
C ARG A 32 5.24 4.22 -4.77
N PHE A 33 5.61 5.43 -5.18
CA PHE A 33 4.69 6.56 -5.21
C PHE A 33 3.53 6.32 -6.19
N ALA A 34 3.80 5.83 -7.40
CA ALA A 34 2.75 5.45 -8.35
C ALA A 34 1.83 4.37 -7.78
N LYS A 35 2.38 3.28 -7.22
CA LYS A 35 1.58 2.20 -6.59
C LYS A 35 0.71 2.72 -5.44
N PHE A 36 1.25 3.62 -4.60
CA PHE A 36 0.49 4.27 -3.54
C PHE A 36 -0.70 5.08 -4.08
N LEU A 37 -0.52 5.86 -5.14
CA LEU A 37 -1.64 6.60 -5.74
C LEU A 37 -2.74 5.67 -6.28
N LEU A 38 -2.35 4.54 -6.86
CA LEU A 38 -3.30 3.55 -7.39
C LEU A 38 -4.04 2.81 -6.28
N SER A 39 -3.37 2.52 -5.15
CA SER A 39 -4.01 1.83 -4.02
C SER A 39 -5.12 2.67 -3.37
N MET A 40 -5.05 4.00 -3.49
CA MET A 40 -6.05 4.89 -2.89
C MET A 40 -7.46 4.69 -3.45
N LEU A 41 -7.63 4.26 -4.72
CA LEU A 41 -8.96 3.89 -5.23
C LEU A 41 -9.67 2.90 -4.32
N TYR A 42 -8.94 1.88 -3.90
CA TYR A 42 -9.44 0.80 -3.07
C TYR A 42 -9.54 1.21 -1.60
N PHE A 43 -8.50 1.85 -1.06
CA PHE A 43 -8.49 2.26 0.34
C PHE A 43 -9.54 3.32 0.66
N HIS A 44 -9.86 4.24 -0.26
CA HIS A 44 -10.95 5.19 -0.04
C HIS A 44 -12.29 4.47 0.19
N HIS A 45 -12.61 3.47 -0.64
CA HIS A 45 -13.80 2.65 -0.44
C HIS A 45 -13.79 1.95 0.93
N VAL A 46 -12.67 1.32 1.32
CA VAL A 46 -12.56 0.65 2.62
C VAL A 46 -12.79 1.64 3.76
N TYR A 47 -12.16 2.82 3.71
CA TYR A 47 -12.31 3.84 4.75
C TYR A 47 -13.74 4.38 4.86
N ASP A 48 -14.39 4.65 3.73
CA ASP A 48 -15.77 5.14 3.72
C ASP A 48 -16.72 4.09 4.32
N ARG A 49 -16.59 2.83 3.91
CA ARG A 49 -17.42 1.73 4.42
C ARG A 49 -17.14 1.41 5.88
N MET A 50 -15.89 1.53 6.33
CA MET A 50 -15.56 1.40 7.75
C MET A 50 -16.17 2.54 8.58
N ALA A 51 -16.14 3.78 8.07
CA ALA A 51 -16.76 4.91 8.75
C ALA A 51 -18.29 4.73 8.88
N GLU A 52 -18.94 4.19 7.84
CA GLU A 52 -20.37 3.87 7.85
C GLU A 52 -20.71 2.73 8.81
N ALA A 53 -19.86 1.70 8.91
CA ALA A 53 -20.07 0.56 9.80
C ALA A 53 -19.95 0.94 11.29
N GLY A 54 -19.10 1.91 11.64
CA GLY A 54 -18.95 2.41 13.00
C GLY A 54 -18.65 1.28 14.00
N ASP A 55 -19.41 1.25 15.11
CA ASP A 55 -19.22 0.26 16.19
C ASP A 55 -19.49 -1.19 15.77
N ALA A 56 -20.18 -1.42 14.64
CA ALA A 56 -20.38 -2.76 14.10
C ALA A 56 -19.06 -3.43 13.64
N LEU A 57 -17.98 -2.65 13.48
CA LEU A 57 -16.63 -3.16 13.24
C LEU A 57 -16.02 -3.84 14.46
N LEU A 58 -16.62 -3.71 15.64
CA LEU A 58 -16.07 -4.23 16.88
C LEU A 58 -16.79 -5.52 17.33
N ASP A 59 -16.03 -6.40 17.95
CA ASP A 59 -16.58 -7.52 18.72
C ASP A 59 -17.09 -7.05 20.09
N GLU A 60 -17.69 -7.97 20.84
CA GLU A 60 -18.19 -7.71 22.19
C GLU A 60 -17.10 -7.28 23.20
N HIS A 61 -15.82 -7.44 22.85
CA HIS A 61 -14.66 -7.02 23.63
C HIS A 61 -14.04 -5.71 23.13
N GLY A 62 -14.66 -5.04 22.15
CA GLY A 62 -14.15 -3.80 21.56
C GLY A 62 -12.96 -3.99 20.62
N ARG A 63 -12.74 -5.21 20.10
CA ARG A 63 -11.67 -5.50 19.12
C ARG A 63 -12.22 -5.45 17.71
N VAL A 64 -11.40 -4.97 16.78
CA VAL A 64 -11.75 -4.94 15.35
C VAL A 64 -11.97 -6.36 14.83
N ARG A 65 -13.09 -6.58 14.14
CA ARG A 65 -13.45 -7.81 13.43
C ARG A 65 -12.70 -7.88 12.09
N PRO A 66 -11.64 -8.71 11.94
CA PRO A 66 -10.79 -8.71 10.74
C PRO A 66 -11.51 -9.22 9.50
N ASP A 67 -12.49 -10.11 9.67
CA ASP A 67 -13.34 -10.66 8.61
C ASP A 67 -14.16 -9.57 7.91
N ILE A 68 -14.70 -8.61 8.68
CA ILE A 68 -15.45 -7.48 8.12
C ILE A 68 -14.51 -6.59 7.29
N VAL A 69 -13.32 -6.26 7.82
CA VAL A 69 -12.34 -5.44 7.10
C VAL A 69 -11.85 -6.13 5.82
N ALA A 70 -11.59 -7.43 5.89
CA ALA A 70 -11.19 -8.24 4.74
C ALA A 70 -12.30 -8.30 3.68
N ALA A 71 -13.57 -8.40 4.08
CA ALA A 71 -14.71 -8.37 3.17
C ALA A 71 -14.80 -7.04 2.42
N LEU A 72 -14.63 -5.91 3.11
CA LEU A 72 -14.62 -4.57 2.49
C LEU A 72 -13.44 -4.41 1.51
N ALA A 73 -12.25 -4.88 1.89
CA ALA A 73 -11.09 -4.87 1.01
C ALA A 73 -11.33 -5.71 -0.26
N ARG A 74 -11.94 -6.90 -0.12
CA ARG A 74 -12.30 -7.77 -1.24
C ARG A 74 -13.36 -7.14 -2.14
N GLU A 75 -14.39 -6.53 -1.57
CA GLU A 75 -15.41 -5.78 -2.30
C GLU A 75 -14.79 -4.69 -3.18
N SER A 76 -13.82 -3.94 -2.63
CA SER A 76 -13.14 -2.87 -3.36
C SER A 76 -12.43 -3.33 -4.63
N THR A 77 -12.02 -4.61 -4.73
CA THR A 77 -11.33 -5.14 -5.91
C THR A 77 -12.19 -5.14 -7.18
N GLY A 78 -13.52 -5.07 -7.02
CA GLY A 78 -14.50 -5.00 -8.09
C GLY A 78 -14.78 -3.58 -8.61
N LEU A 79 -14.14 -2.55 -8.06
CA LEU A 79 -14.35 -1.16 -8.49
C LEU A 79 -13.87 -0.91 -9.92
N ASP A 80 -14.56 0.01 -10.61
CA ASP A 80 -14.12 0.53 -11.90
C ASP A 80 -12.77 1.25 -11.76
N THR A 81 -11.82 0.90 -12.62
CA THR A 81 -10.45 1.43 -12.59
C THR A 81 -10.29 2.71 -13.39
N ALA A 82 -11.35 3.27 -13.97
CA ALA A 82 -11.29 4.52 -14.74
C ALA A 82 -10.66 5.69 -13.97
N GLU A 83 -10.85 5.77 -12.66
CA GLU A 83 -10.20 6.77 -11.83
C GLU A 83 -8.68 6.57 -11.74
N ASN A 84 -8.22 5.33 -11.61
CA ASN A 84 -6.79 5.00 -11.61
C ASN A 84 -6.15 5.23 -12.99
N VAL A 85 -6.89 4.98 -14.08
CA VAL A 85 -6.50 5.37 -15.45
C VAL A 85 -6.24 6.88 -15.52
N ARG A 86 -7.19 7.72 -15.06
CA ARG A 86 -7.03 9.17 -15.02
C ARG A 86 -5.82 9.62 -14.18
N ARG A 87 -5.57 8.97 -13.05
CA ARG A 87 -4.39 9.25 -12.20
C ARG A 87 -3.08 8.98 -12.93
N LEU A 88 -3.00 7.88 -13.70
CA LEU A 88 -1.81 7.58 -14.50
C LEU A 88 -1.61 8.60 -15.62
N ASP A 89 -2.68 9.08 -16.25
CA ASP A 89 -2.59 10.13 -17.28
C ASP A 89 -2.08 11.45 -16.69
N ALA A 90 -2.60 11.84 -15.52
CA ALA A 90 -2.13 13.03 -14.81
C ALA A 90 -0.66 12.89 -14.37
N LEU A 91 -0.25 11.71 -13.92
CA LEU A 91 1.12 11.44 -13.50
C LEU A 91 2.11 11.47 -14.68
N ASP A 92 1.74 10.85 -15.81
CA ASP A 92 2.53 10.89 -17.04
C ASP A 92 2.73 12.33 -17.52
N ALA A 93 1.65 13.11 -17.64
CA ALA A 93 1.72 14.51 -18.06
C ALA A 93 2.60 15.36 -17.11
N ALA A 94 2.47 15.16 -15.79
CA ALA A 94 3.28 15.87 -14.81
C ALA A 94 4.78 15.52 -14.93
N TYR A 95 5.11 14.25 -15.09
CA TYR A 95 6.50 13.80 -15.21
C TYR A 95 7.15 14.21 -16.52
N ARG A 96 6.42 14.17 -17.64
CA ARG A 96 6.91 14.70 -18.91
C ARG A 96 7.22 16.19 -18.83
N ARG A 97 6.36 16.96 -18.16
CA ARG A 97 6.59 18.40 -17.93
C ARG A 97 7.82 18.68 -17.07
N LEU A 98 8.14 17.80 -16.12
CA LEU A 98 9.36 17.92 -15.30
C LEU A 98 10.64 17.59 -16.08
N GLY A 99 10.56 16.76 -17.12
CA GLY A 99 11.66 16.45 -18.01
C GLY A 99 12.79 15.61 -17.37
N GLY A 100 13.85 15.37 -18.15
CA GLY A 100 15.00 14.57 -17.75
C GLY A 100 14.59 13.19 -17.21
N ARG A 101 15.18 12.79 -16.08
CA ARG A 101 14.88 11.49 -15.43
C ARG A 101 13.40 11.25 -15.11
N TYR A 102 12.57 12.31 -15.01
CA TYR A 102 11.13 12.15 -14.81
C TYR A 102 10.43 11.75 -16.10
N ALA A 103 10.82 12.32 -17.24
CA ALA A 103 10.31 11.91 -18.54
C ALA A 103 10.73 10.46 -18.86
N ASP A 104 11.98 10.09 -18.57
CA ASP A 104 12.45 8.70 -18.71
C ASP A 104 11.61 7.74 -17.84
N PHE A 105 11.27 8.16 -16.62
CA PHE A 105 10.38 7.37 -15.75
C PHE A 105 8.95 7.32 -16.28
N ALA A 106 8.44 8.37 -16.93
CA ALA A 106 7.13 8.38 -17.54
C ALA A 106 7.03 7.32 -18.65
N ASP A 107 8.08 7.15 -19.46
CA ASP A 107 8.14 6.12 -20.50
C ASP A 107 8.15 4.71 -19.89
N LEU A 108 8.93 4.50 -18.82
CA LEU A 108 8.91 3.24 -18.06
C LEU A 108 7.52 2.94 -17.48
N LEU A 109 6.84 3.96 -16.96
CA LEU A 109 5.52 3.83 -16.36
C LEU A 109 4.45 3.51 -17.41
N ALA A 110 4.50 4.19 -18.56
CA ALA A 110 3.61 3.97 -19.69
C ALA A 110 3.68 2.51 -20.18
N GLY A 111 4.89 1.94 -20.30
CA GLY A 111 5.10 0.54 -20.67
C GLY A 111 4.57 -0.48 -19.65
N ARG A 112 4.30 -0.06 -18.41
CA ARG A 112 3.79 -0.93 -17.33
C ARG A 112 2.37 -0.61 -16.91
N ARG A 113 1.68 0.29 -17.61
CA ARG A 113 0.36 0.84 -17.23
C ARG A 113 -0.66 -0.26 -16.89
N ALA A 114 -0.91 -1.18 -17.83
CA ALA A 114 -1.89 -2.25 -17.63
C ALA A 114 -1.52 -3.13 -16.42
N ARG A 115 -0.25 -3.56 -16.37
CA ARG A 115 0.29 -4.36 -15.27
C ARG A 115 0.15 -3.66 -13.91
N LEU A 116 0.36 -2.34 -13.83
CA LEU A 116 0.23 -1.61 -12.57
C LEU A 116 -1.21 -1.52 -12.08
N LEU A 117 -2.18 -1.43 -12.98
CA LEU A 117 -3.60 -1.48 -12.62
C LEU A 117 -3.98 -2.85 -12.05
N ASP A 118 -3.48 -3.93 -12.68
CA ASP A 118 -3.70 -5.29 -12.21
C ASP A 118 -2.97 -5.58 -10.91
N GLU A 119 -1.72 -5.13 -10.77
CA GLU A 119 -0.96 -5.22 -9.51
C GLU A 119 -1.66 -4.47 -8.39
N ALA A 120 -2.19 -3.26 -8.63
CA ALA A 120 -2.90 -2.53 -7.57
C ALA A 120 -4.16 -3.26 -7.10
N ARG A 121 -4.88 -3.94 -8.01
CA ARG A 121 -6.02 -4.80 -7.65
C ARG A 121 -5.56 -6.04 -6.88
N GLY A 122 -4.50 -6.70 -7.36
CA GLY A 122 -3.92 -7.88 -6.73
C GLY A 122 -3.38 -7.60 -5.33
N ASP A 123 -2.65 -6.50 -5.16
CA ASP A 123 -2.12 -6.03 -3.87
C ASP A 123 -3.28 -5.83 -2.86
N MET A 124 -4.46 -5.38 -3.30
CA MET A 124 -5.64 -5.25 -2.44
C MET A 124 -6.30 -6.60 -2.12
N ALA A 125 -6.33 -7.52 -3.08
CA ALA A 125 -6.81 -8.89 -2.84
C ALA A 125 -5.90 -9.63 -1.83
N ASP A 126 -4.59 -9.47 -1.96
CA ASP A 126 -3.59 -10.00 -1.03
C ASP A 126 -3.72 -9.34 0.35
N PHE A 127 -3.98 -8.03 0.41
CA PHE A 127 -4.27 -7.34 1.66
C PHE A 127 -5.51 -7.93 2.36
N ALA A 128 -6.58 -8.21 1.62
CA ALA A 128 -7.77 -8.86 2.17
C ALA A 128 -7.45 -10.26 2.72
N LEU A 129 -6.70 -11.07 1.97
CA LEU A 129 -6.26 -12.41 2.39
C LEU A 129 -5.41 -12.36 3.67
N LEU A 130 -4.43 -11.46 3.72
CA LEU A 130 -3.55 -11.31 4.87
C LEU A 130 -4.31 -10.81 6.11
N THR A 131 -5.29 -9.91 5.92
CA THR A 131 -6.14 -9.41 7.02
C THR A 131 -6.99 -10.52 7.61
N GLU A 132 -7.60 -11.34 6.76
CA GLU A 132 -8.42 -12.50 7.16
C GLU A 132 -7.58 -13.55 7.91
N ALA A 133 -6.37 -13.84 7.43
CA ALA A 133 -5.49 -14.85 8.02
C ALA A 133 -4.68 -14.34 9.23
N TRP A 134 -4.70 -13.03 9.51
CA TRP A 134 -3.77 -12.39 10.45
C TRP A 134 -3.79 -13.02 11.84
N GLU A 135 -4.97 -13.19 12.43
CA GLU A 135 -5.10 -13.70 13.79
C GLU A 135 -4.58 -15.14 13.89
N SER A 136 -4.99 -16.02 12.97
CA SER A 136 -4.53 -17.40 12.93
C SER A 136 -3.02 -17.49 12.70
N MET A 137 -2.47 -16.63 11.82
CA MET A 137 -1.03 -16.56 11.57
C MET A 137 -0.26 -16.13 12.83
N VAL A 138 -0.73 -15.10 13.54
CA VAL A 138 -0.12 -14.64 14.80
C VAL A 138 -0.23 -15.72 15.89
N ALA A 139 -1.37 -16.40 16.00
CA ALA A 139 -1.56 -17.48 16.95
C ALA A 139 -0.59 -18.65 16.68
N ALA A 140 -0.47 -19.09 15.42
CA ALA A 140 0.44 -20.14 15.01
C ALA A 140 1.91 -19.73 15.22
N ALA A 141 2.28 -18.49 14.90
CA ALA A 141 3.63 -17.97 15.10
C ALA A 141 4.06 -18.02 16.58
N ARG A 142 3.14 -17.75 17.51
CA ARG A 142 3.43 -17.84 18.96
C ARG A 142 3.76 -19.25 19.44
N THR A 143 3.18 -20.27 18.81
CA THR A 143 3.39 -21.67 19.20
C THR A 143 4.44 -22.37 18.35
N THR A 144 4.98 -21.70 17.33
CA THR A 144 5.99 -22.26 16.43
C THR A 144 7.36 -22.27 17.11
N PRO A 145 7.98 -23.44 17.36
CA PRO A 145 9.31 -23.49 17.94
C PRO A 145 10.33 -22.85 16.99
N VAL A 146 10.99 -21.79 17.43
CA VAL A 146 12.12 -21.21 16.68
C VAL A 146 13.38 -21.92 17.15
N ARG A 147 13.99 -22.75 16.29
CA ARG A 147 15.30 -23.35 16.59
C ARG A 147 16.33 -22.24 16.59
N LEU A 148 16.84 -21.88 17.77
CA LEU A 148 17.94 -20.94 17.87
C LEU A 148 19.17 -21.57 17.20
N PRO A 149 19.99 -20.79 16.45
CA PRO A 149 21.24 -21.28 15.90
C PRO A 149 22.13 -21.85 17.02
N GLU A 150 22.76 -23.00 16.77
CA GLU A 150 23.70 -23.62 17.70
C GLU A 150 24.85 -22.63 17.99
N GLY A 151 24.83 -22.05 19.20
CA GLY A 151 25.77 -20.99 19.60
C GLY A 151 25.21 -19.93 20.56
N GLN A 152 23.89 -19.87 20.77
CA GLN A 152 23.26 -19.02 21.79
C GLN A 152 22.48 -19.86 22.81
N GLN A 153 23.20 -20.70 23.56
CA GLN A 153 22.75 -21.13 24.89
C GLN A 153 23.60 -20.34 25.90
N ARG A 154 22.96 -19.46 26.66
CA ARG A 154 23.47 -19.00 27.96
C ARG A 154 22.56 -19.54 29.03
#